data_AF-A0A1W9R640-F1
#
_entry.id   AF-A0A1W9R640-F1
#
_cell.length_a   1.000
_cell.length_b   1.000
_cell.length_c   1.000
_cell.angle_alpha   90.00
_cell.angle_beta   90.00
_cell.angle_gamma   90.00
#
_symmetry.space_group_name_H-M   'P 1'
#
loop_
_entity.id
_entity.type
_entity.pdbx_description
1 polymer ?
#
loop_
_entity_poly.entity_id
_entity_poly.type
_entity_poly.pdbx_seq_one_letter_code
_entity_poly.pdbx_strand_id
1 'polypeptide(L)'
;MILKNLLICFFLLFSVTGQSVAGNPGKFALSEKSSYVFRYDPWDENSLNNFFVREIARHNFLNLYRTEYSIKYDLSVNIKLLPGNKIEVQSKLHNIKPVGDIYYKDFDLSEVLIPPAYSFRIDVISGGDLAEHVLTDEITISAPQNQIIQLASEYPDCGLNFKVSGLEFKYQEKNKYAFNERISEINDYLALCQLSVFQLKKADKIDPGDATTLLSNYFKIYDLERYLAIVGKNLKNITFETPVEHVKLLENNLAKLDSHRRRLNTLFTQTLNSSVVEFDSLMLARGAGVLTGLQLAYLEELETQSFFYEPMYQDLAGFFTDDSSVKVLSEKLNVYFKFSGPMENPSQSLDEPFKNILLETYIYIADSLILQEKYHGAVILLQSAQTVCNSISSIDCELLVFNKLSVSKWGIYDAYIRVAQSAMEAGNLDMCSNYLNLASRFQSSNKSFITTDGFTFVELEKLAWKYFQQGIDRDKSDQYEDALTNYTQALETYKIIGIMKYDEIISKKISNVAKLITKSPETGGGAFK
;
A
#
# COMPACT_ATOMS: atom_id res chain seq x y z
N MET A 1 23.63 43.61 9.07
CA MET A 1 23.43 43.92 7.64
C MET A 1 23.46 42.61 6.87
N ILE A 2 22.32 41.90 6.83
CA ILE A 2 21.88 40.88 5.86
C ILE A 2 20.39 40.70 6.20
N LEU A 3 19.54 40.96 5.20
CA LEU A 3 18.10 41.12 5.28
C LEU A 3 17.40 39.84 5.76
N LYS A 4 16.60 39.93 6.83
CA LYS A 4 15.58 38.93 7.17
C LYS A 4 14.42 39.11 6.20
N ASN A 5 14.27 38.20 5.24
CA ASN A 5 13.09 38.10 4.41
C ASN A 5 11.91 37.60 5.25
N LEU A 6 11.01 38.52 5.56
CA LEU A 6 9.69 38.26 6.11
C LEU A 6 8.84 37.66 4.99
N LEU A 7 8.72 36.33 4.98
CA LEU A 7 7.82 35.62 4.06
C LEU A 7 6.38 35.81 4.59
N ILE A 8 5.70 36.83 4.08
CA ILE A 8 4.27 37.03 4.32
C ILE A 8 3.53 35.93 3.54
N CYS A 9 2.99 34.93 4.25
CA CYS A 9 2.00 34.00 3.70
C CYS A 9 0.78 34.80 3.25
N PHE A 10 0.69 35.04 1.93
CA PHE A 10 -0.47 35.62 1.29
C PHE A 10 -1.57 34.54 1.27
N PHE A 11 -2.40 34.50 2.31
CA PHE A 11 -3.72 33.89 2.18
C PHE A 11 -4.46 34.71 1.12
N LEU A 12 -4.57 34.17 -0.09
CA LEU A 12 -5.47 34.68 -1.11
C LEU A 12 -6.89 34.54 -0.57
N LEU A 13 -7.34 35.56 0.16
CA LEU A 13 -8.75 35.91 0.30
C LEU A 13 -9.26 36.17 -1.12
N PHE A 14 -9.68 35.08 -1.79
CA PHE A 14 -10.53 35.20 -2.96
C PHE A 14 -11.75 36.01 -2.51
N SER A 15 -11.75 37.27 -2.92
CA SER A 15 -12.91 38.14 -2.81
C SER A 15 -13.92 37.57 -3.78
N VAL A 16 -14.72 36.61 -3.30
CA VAL A 16 -15.93 36.14 -3.99
C VAL A 16 -16.77 37.39 -4.19
N THR A 17 -16.74 37.96 -5.39
CA THR A 17 -17.67 39.00 -5.79
C THR A 17 -19.04 38.36 -5.86
N GLY A 18 -19.70 38.28 -4.70
CA GLY A 18 -21.08 37.83 -4.59
C GLY A 18 -21.95 38.79 -5.39
N GLN A 19 -22.26 38.43 -6.62
CA GLN A 19 -23.31 39.10 -7.36
C GLN A 19 -24.63 38.78 -6.65
N SER A 20 -25.19 39.77 -5.96
CA SER A 20 -26.54 39.69 -5.44
C SER A 20 -27.51 39.74 -6.64
N VAL A 21 -27.86 38.57 -7.17
CA VAL A 21 -28.89 38.46 -8.20
C VAL A 21 -30.24 38.69 -7.52
N ALA A 22 -30.91 39.80 -7.86
CA ALA A 22 -32.28 40.09 -7.42
C ALA A 22 -33.24 39.07 -8.07
N GLY A 23 -33.41 37.91 -7.42
CA GLY A 23 -34.34 36.86 -7.83
C GLY A 23 -35.76 37.10 -7.31
N ASN A 24 -36.73 36.39 -7.90
CA ASN A 24 -38.10 36.33 -7.36
C ASN A 24 -38.07 36.03 -5.85
N PRO A 25 -38.88 36.72 -5.04
CA PRO A 25 -38.93 36.50 -3.60
C PRO A 25 -39.18 35.01 -3.31
N GLY A 26 -38.24 34.39 -2.57
CA GLY A 26 -38.33 32.99 -2.14
C GLY A 26 -37.53 31.94 -2.93
N LYS A 27 -36.77 32.33 -3.98
CA LYS A 27 -35.84 31.40 -4.67
C LYS A 27 -34.45 32.02 -4.83
N PHE A 28 -33.45 31.36 -4.26
CA PHE A 28 -32.04 31.70 -4.45
C PHE A 28 -31.36 30.61 -5.28
N ALA A 29 -30.56 31.02 -6.26
CA ALA A 29 -29.78 30.13 -7.11
C ALA A 29 -28.36 30.69 -7.25
N LEU A 30 -27.37 29.87 -6.92
CA LEU A 30 -25.95 30.15 -7.09
C LEU A 30 -25.36 29.15 -8.07
N SER A 31 -24.56 29.65 -9.02
CA SER A 31 -23.69 28.84 -9.85
C SER A 31 -22.31 29.48 -9.87
N GLU A 32 -21.31 28.77 -9.34
CA GLU A 32 -19.95 29.29 -9.17
C GLU A 32 -18.93 28.27 -9.68
N LYS A 33 -17.95 28.76 -10.44
CA LYS A 33 -16.76 27.98 -10.80
C LYS A 33 -15.66 28.33 -9.81
N SER A 34 -15.10 27.33 -9.16
CA SER A 34 -14.10 27.56 -8.13
C SER A 34 -13.07 26.42 -8.06
N SER A 35 -12.11 26.55 -7.16
CA SER A 35 -11.10 25.53 -6.90
C SER A 35 -10.81 25.44 -5.41
N TYR A 36 -10.76 24.21 -4.91
CA TYR A 36 -10.38 23.92 -3.52
C TYR A 36 -8.98 23.30 -3.52
N VAL A 37 -8.08 23.87 -2.72
CA VAL A 37 -6.67 23.50 -2.68
C VAL A 37 -6.40 22.66 -1.44
N PHE A 38 -5.86 21.46 -1.63
CA PHE A 38 -5.36 20.59 -0.58
C PHE A 38 -3.87 20.86 -0.39
N ARG A 39 -3.50 21.26 0.82
CA ARG A 39 -2.12 21.51 1.26
C ARG A 39 -1.92 20.82 2.60
N TYR A 40 -0.67 20.47 2.88
CA TYR A 40 -0.31 19.96 4.19
C TYR A 40 -0.50 21.04 5.26
N ASP A 41 -1.33 20.77 6.26
CA ASP A 41 -1.53 21.60 7.42
C ASP A 41 -0.83 20.99 8.66
N PRO A 42 0.26 21.59 9.17
CA PRO A 42 0.97 21.02 10.32
C PRO A 42 0.11 20.95 11.59
N TRP A 43 -1.00 21.68 11.66
CA TRP A 43 -1.90 21.70 12.83
C TRP A 43 -2.97 20.61 12.79
N ASP A 44 -3.10 19.88 11.66
CA ASP A 44 -4.12 18.84 11.47
C ASP A 44 -3.50 17.54 10.94
N GLU A 45 -2.42 17.09 11.58
CA GLU A 45 -1.57 15.97 11.12
C GLU A 45 -2.34 14.66 10.87
N ASN A 46 -3.43 14.46 11.61
CA ASN A 46 -4.27 13.26 11.55
C ASN A 46 -5.40 13.34 10.51
N SER A 47 -5.58 14.47 9.84
CA SER A 47 -6.59 14.56 8.80
C SER A 47 -6.29 13.66 7.62
N LEU A 48 -7.37 13.15 7.02
CA LEU A 48 -7.27 12.45 5.74
C LEU A 48 -6.78 13.37 4.63
N ASN A 49 -7.06 14.68 4.68
CA ASN A 49 -6.49 15.66 3.75
C ASN A 49 -4.96 15.63 3.77
N ASN A 50 -4.37 15.68 4.97
CA ASN A 50 -2.93 15.58 5.14
C ASN A 50 -2.37 14.23 4.72
N PHE A 51 -3.13 13.14 4.94
CA PHE A 51 -2.73 11.82 4.47
C PHE A 51 -2.44 11.82 2.96
N PHE A 52 -3.36 12.27 2.11
CA PHE A 52 -3.16 12.24 0.66
C PHE A 52 -1.97 13.11 0.22
N VAL A 53 -1.86 14.35 0.73
CA VAL A 53 -0.75 15.25 0.40
C VAL A 53 0.59 14.64 0.82
N ARG A 54 0.66 14.06 2.03
CA ARG A 54 1.87 13.42 2.55
C ARG A 54 2.28 12.20 1.74
N GLU A 55 1.34 11.35 1.36
CA GLU A 55 1.65 10.16 0.58
C GLU A 55 2.10 10.52 -0.84
N ILE A 56 1.45 11.48 -1.51
CA ILE A 56 1.91 12.00 -2.81
C ILE A 56 3.32 12.57 -2.69
N ALA A 57 3.60 13.37 -1.65
CA ALA A 57 4.91 13.94 -1.40
C ALA A 57 5.97 12.85 -1.19
N ARG A 58 5.65 11.86 -0.34
CA ARG A 58 6.54 10.74 -0.01
C ARG A 58 6.88 9.91 -1.24
N HIS A 59 5.86 9.54 -2.03
CA HIS A 59 6.03 8.64 -3.16
C HIS A 59 6.73 9.28 -4.36
N ASN A 60 6.61 10.60 -4.52
CA ASN A 60 7.28 11.36 -5.58
C ASN A 60 8.55 12.09 -5.11
N PHE A 61 8.99 11.87 -3.87
CA PHE A 61 10.14 12.57 -3.26
C PHE A 61 10.02 14.11 -3.33
N LEU A 62 8.80 14.63 -3.22
CA LEU A 62 8.52 16.07 -3.23
C LEU A 62 8.67 16.66 -1.82
N ASN A 63 8.82 17.98 -1.76
CA ASN A 63 8.81 18.68 -0.48
C ASN A 63 7.38 18.74 0.06
N LEU A 64 7.12 18.11 1.22
CA LEU A 64 5.80 18.03 1.86
C LEU A 64 5.06 19.37 1.94
N TYR A 65 5.75 20.45 2.29
CA TYR A 65 5.16 21.78 2.47
C TYR A 65 4.93 22.54 1.15
N ARG A 66 5.41 22.01 0.03
CA ARG A 66 5.18 22.55 -1.32
C ARG A 66 4.24 21.68 -2.15
N THR A 67 4.07 20.42 -1.76
CA THR A 67 3.13 19.51 -2.43
C THR A 67 1.71 20.01 -2.24
N GLU A 68 1.01 20.18 -3.36
CA GLU A 68 -0.39 20.56 -3.35
C GLU A 68 -1.13 19.99 -4.56
N TYR A 69 -2.38 19.63 -4.34
CA TYR A 69 -3.32 19.37 -5.43
C TYR A 69 -4.59 20.17 -5.20
N SER A 70 -5.32 20.45 -6.26
CA SER A 70 -6.56 21.20 -6.18
C SER A 70 -7.65 20.50 -6.95
N ILE A 71 -8.90 20.66 -6.50
CA ILE A 71 -10.07 20.20 -7.24
C ILE A 71 -10.73 21.42 -7.86
N LYS A 72 -10.79 21.46 -9.19
CA LYS A 72 -11.61 22.43 -9.93
C LYS A 72 -13.02 21.88 -10.04
N TYR A 73 -14.02 22.72 -9.80
CA TYR A 73 -15.43 22.30 -9.82
C TYR A 73 -16.36 23.46 -10.18
N ASP A 74 -17.56 23.10 -10.64
CA ASP A 74 -18.69 24.00 -10.82
C ASP A 74 -19.75 23.66 -9.75
N LEU A 75 -19.95 24.54 -8.77
CA LEU A 75 -20.93 24.37 -7.69
C LEU A 75 -22.26 25.03 -8.10
N SER A 76 -23.34 24.26 -8.02
CA SER A 76 -24.71 24.75 -8.16
C SER A 76 -25.47 24.55 -6.85
N VAL A 77 -26.02 25.63 -6.28
CA VAL A 77 -26.85 25.59 -5.06
C VAL A 77 -28.16 26.32 -5.31
N ASN A 78 -29.27 25.62 -5.12
CA ASN A 78 -30.61 26.19 -5.13
C ASN A 78 -31.17 26.14 -3.71
N ILE A 79 -31.60 27.29 -3.19
CA ILE A 79 -32.22 27.38 -1.87
C ILE A 79 -33.66 27.87 -2.06
N LYS A 80 -34.59 27.12 -1.49
CA LYS A 80 -36.02 27.42 -1.51
C LYS A 80 -36.54 27.53 -0.09
N LEU A 81 -37.21 28.62 0.22
CA LEU A 81 -37.88 28.78 1.51
C LEU A 81 -39.14 27.90 1.54
N LEU A 82 -39.30 27.14 2.62
CA LEU A 82 -40.47 26.29 2.89
C LEU A 82 -41.25 26.86 4.09
N PRO A 83 -42.56 26.54 4.21
CA PRO A 83 -43.34 26.90 5.38
C PRO A 83 -42.74 26.37 6.68
N GLY A 84 -42.93 27.12 7.77
CA GLY A 84 -42.42 26.74 9.10
C GLY A 84 -40.93 27.02 9.28
N ASN A 85 -40.41 28.08 8.66
CA ASN A 85 -39.04 28.54 8.83
C ASN A 85 -37.99 27.50 8.45
N LYS A 86 -38.25 26.79 7.35
CA LYS A 86 -37.37 25.74 6.81
C LYS A 86 -36.82 26.20 5.47
N ILE A 87 -35.61 25.76 5.15
CA ILE A 87 -35.04 25.90 3.81
C ILE A 87 -34.83 24.52 3.20
N GLU A 88 -35.18 24.37 1.93
CA GLU A 88 -34.77 23.26 1.09
C GLU A 88 -33.54 23.68 0.30
N VAL A 89 -32.43 23.01 0.55
CA VAL A 89 -31.14 23.23 -0.12
C VAL A 89 -30.90 22.07 -1.06
N GLN A 90 -30.87 22.37 -2.36
CA GLN A 90 -30.46 21.43 -3.40
C GLN A 90 -29.09 21.84 -3.92
N SER A 91 -28.09 20.98 -3.74
CA SER A 91 -26.72 21.26 -4.14
C SER A 91 -26.15 20.17 -5.06
N LYS A 92 -25.29 20.58 -5.99
CA LYS A 92 -24.60 19.68 -6.90
C LYS A 92 -23.26 20.26 -7.35
N LEU A 93 -22.23 19.42 -7.33
CA LEU A 93 -20.94 19.68 -7.96
C LEU A 93 -20.91 19.08 -9.37
N HIS A 94 -20.37 19.82 -10.32
CA HIS A 94 -20.17 19.41 -11.70
C HIS A 94 -18.71 19.64 -12.13
N ASN A 95 -18.31 19.00 -13.24
CA ASN A 95 -17.00 19.21 -13.87
C ASN A 95 -15.82 19.10 -12.89
N ILE A 96 -15.92 18.15 -11.97
CA ILE A 96 -14.93 17.93 -10.91
C ILE A 96 -13.66 17.38 -11.55
N LYS A 97 -12.58 18.14 -11.43
CA LYS A 97 -11.29 17.80 -12.01
C LYS A 97 -10.15 18.10 -11.04
N PRO A 98 -9.47 17.07 -10.51
CA PRO A 98 -8.20 17.22 -9.81
C PRO A 98 -7.12 17.82 -10.73
N VAL A 99 -6.25 18.66 -10.18
CA VAL A 99 -5.10 19.28 -10.85
C VAL A 99 -3.95 19.48 -9.84
N GLY A 100 -2.72 19.68 -10.32
CA GLY A 100 -1.54 19.89 -9.46
C GLY A 100 -0.73 18.61 -9.32
N ASP A 101 -0.26 18.31 -8.11
CA ASP A 101 0.51 17.09 -7.82
C ASP A 101 -0.43 15.87 -7.71
N ILE A 102 -0.99 15.45 -8.84
CA ILE A 102 -1.97 14.34 -8.92
C ILE A 102 -1.41 13.08 -9.60
N TYR A 103 -0.11 13.04 -9.84
CA TYR A 103 0.55 11.93 -10.53
C TYR A 103 1.42 11.13 -9.57
N TYR A 104 1.50 9.82 -9.78
CA TYR A 104 2.50 8.94 -9.18
C TYR A 104 3.21 8.17 -10.28
N LYS A 105 4.52 8.45 -10.49
CA LYS A 105 5.32 7.84 -11.57
C LYS A 105 4.62 7.93 -12.95
N ASP A 106 4.10 9.10 -13.27
CA ASP A 106 3.33 9.40 -14.49
C ASP A 106 1.92 8.78 -14.58
N PHE A 107 1.48 8.00 -13.59
CA PHE A 107 0.11 7.50 -13.50
C PHE A 107 -0.81 8.55 -12.85
N ASP A 108 -1.98 8.76 -13.44
CA ASP A 108 -2.98 9.71 -12.95
C ASP A 108 -3.73 9.14 -11.72
N LEU A 109 -3.72 9.87 -10.60
CA LEU A 109 -4.43 9.52 -9.36
C LEU A 109 -5.77 10.27 -9.23
N SER A 110 -6.22 11.01 -10.24
CA SER A 110 -7.41 11.85 -10.18
C SER A 110 -8.64 11.12 -9.63
N GLU A 111 -8.88 9.87 -10.04
CA GLU A 111 -10.05 9.10 -9.61
C GLU A 111 -10.10 8.86 -8.10
N VAL A 112 -8.95 8.58 -7.48
CA VAL A 112 -8.86 8.27 -6.04
C VAL A 112 -8.66 9.52 -5.18
N LEU A 113 -8.31 10.65 -5.79
CA LEU A 113 -8.16 11.93 -5.12
C LEU A 113 -9.47 12.74 -5.04
N ILE A 114 -10.58 12.29 -5.64
CA ILE A 114 -11.87 12.97 -5.49
C ILE A 114 -12.53 12.55 -4.16
N PRO A 115 -12.77 13.48 -3.22
CA PRO A 115 -13.49 13.22 -1.98
C PRO A 115 -14.91 12.72 -2.27
N PRO A 116 -15.46 11.80 -1.47
CA PRO A 116 -16.82 11.30 -1.70
C PRO A 116 -17.90 12.31 -1.32
N ALA A 117 -17.58 13.29 -0.46
CA ALA A 117 -18.54 14.22 0.09
C ALA A 117 -17.97 15.63 0.27
N TYR A 118 -18.87 16.59 0.42
CA TYR A 118 -18.56 17.98 0.73
C TYR A 118 -19.62 18.58 1.66
N SER A 119 -19.27 19.66 2.34
CA SER A 119 -20.20 20.49 3.12
C SER A 119 -19.89 21.95 2.87
N PHE A 120 -20.85 22.83 3.18
CA PHE A 120 -20.65 24.26 3.14
C PHE A 120 -21.51 24.96 4.19
N ARG A 121 -21.22 26.25 4.39
CA ARG A 121 -22.00 27.14 5.25
C ARG A 121 -22.93 28.00 4.41
N ILE A 122 -24.16 28.17 4.89
CA ILE A 122 -25.15 29.11 4.37
C ILE A 122 -25.30 30.21 5.41
N ASP A 123 -24.88 31.40 5.04
CA ASP A 123 -25.09 32.61 5.83
C ASP A 123 -26.47 33.17 5.45
N VAL A 124 -27.39 33.19 6.42
CA VAL A 124 -28.74 33.74 6.28
C VAL A 124 -28.70 35.21 6.66
N ILE A 125 -29.11 36.08 5.75
CA ILE A 125 -29.02 37.54 5.89
C ILE A 125 -30.45 38.10 5.89
N SER A 126 -30.80 38.86 6.93
CA SER A 126 -32.12 39.48 7.10
C SER A 126 -31.97 40.97 7.39
N GLY A 127 -32.67 41.82 6.64
CA GLY A 127 -32.57 43.27 6.81
C GLY A 127 -31.19 43.87 6.47
N GLY A 128 -30.31 43.11 5.82
CA GLY A 128 -28.94 43.51 5.51
C GLY A 128 -27.89 42.99 6.51
N ASP A 129 -28.33 42.49 7.66
CA ASP A 129 -27.46 41.93 8.70
C ASP A 129 -27.43 40.40 8.63
N LEU A 130 -26.30 39.83 9.02
CA LEU A 130 -26.15 38.40 9.20
C LEU A 130 -27.04 37.93 10.36
N ALA A 131 -28.04 37.11 10.05
CA ALA A 131 -28.99 36.59 11.01
C ALA A 131 -28.52 35.27 11.63
N GLU A 132 -28.05 34.33 10.81
CA GLU A 132 -27.70 32.98 11.25
C GLU A 132 -26.69 32.31 10.30
N HIS A 133 -25.91 31.38 10.84
CA HIS A 133 -25.09 30.46 10.07
C HIS A 133 -25.67 29.05 10.11
N VAL A 134 -25.87 28.45 8.94
CA VAL A 134 -26.36 27.09 8.80
C VAL A 134 -25.29 26.26 8.12
N LEU A 135 -24.87 25.16 8.75
CA LEU A 135 -23.97 24.19 8.12
C LEU A 135 -24.81 23.11 7.44
N THR A 136 -24.45 22.75 6.21
CA THR A 136 -25.02 21.58 5.57
C THR A 136 -24.44 20.30 6.14
N ASP A 137 -25.22 19.22 6.14
CA ASP A 137 -24.68 17.89 6.38
C ASP A 137 -23.76 17.47 5.23
N GLU A 138 -23.10 16.32 5.36
CA GLU A 138 -22.25 15.76 4.32
C GLU A 138 -23.05 15.40 3.06
N ILE A 139 -22.79 16.11 1.97
CA ILE A 139 -23.45 15.91 0.68
C ILE A 139 -22.57 15.02 -0.19
N THR A 140 -23.11 13.88 -0.64
CA THR A 140 -22.38 12.98 -1.53
C THR A 140 -22.20 13.60 -2.92
N ILE A 141 -21.00 13.52 -3.49
CA ILE A 141 -20.68 14.11 -4.80
C ILE A 141 -21.44 13.43 -5.96
N SER A 142 -21.72 12.13 -5.86
CA SER A 142 -22.26 11.31 -6.96
C SER A 142 -23.72 11.62 -7.32
N ALA A 143 -24.48 12.28 -6.47
CA ALA A 143 -25.89 12.57 -6.71
C ALA A 143 -26.30 13.94 -6.15
N PRO A 144 -27.20 14.68 -6.84
CA PRO A 144 -27.83 15.84 -6.23
C PRO A 144 -28.61 15.40 -4.98
N GLN A 145 -28.41 16.10 -3.87
CA GLN A 145 -29.15 15.86 -2.64
C GLN A 145 -29.96 17.09 -2.29
N ASN A 146 -31.18 16.84 -1.80
CA ASN A 146 -32.01 17.85 -1.19
C ASN A 146 -31.88 17.69 0.33
N GLN A 147 -31.48 18.74 1.01
CA GLN A 147 -31.47 18.81 2.47
C GLN A 147 -32.54 19.80 2.92
N ILE A 148 -33.34 19.41 3.91
CA ILE A 148 -34.29 20.32 4.56
C ILE A 148 -33.69 20.74 5.89
N ILE A 149 -33.40 22.02 6.04
CA ILE A 149 -32.77 22.57 7.24
C ILE A 149 -33.74 23.51 7.96
N GLN A 150 -33.87 23.33 9.27
CA GLN A 150 -34.68 24.18 10.13
C GLN A 150 -33.85 25.40 10.54
N LEU A 151 -34.37 26.60 10.32
CA LEU A 151 -33.74 27.83 10.80
C LEU A 151 -34.12 28.06 12.27
N ALA A 152 -33.21 28.65 13.05
CA ALA A 152 -33.39 28.84 14.50
C ALA A 152 -34.44 29.91 14.84
N SER A 153 -34.57 30.96 14.03
CA SER A 153 -35.44 32.11 14.30
C SER A 153 -36.47 32.31 13.19
N GLU A 154 -37.73 32.58 13.52
CA GLU A 154 -38.75 32.91 12.52
C GLU A 154 -38.41 34.24 11.84
N TYR A 155 -38.26 34.23 10.52
CA TYR A 155 -38.01 35.41 9.73
C TYR A 155 -39.25 35.80 8.91
N PRO A 156 -39.53 37.11 8.72
CA PRO A 156 -40.60 37.54 7.83
C PRO A 156 -40.36 37.01 6.40
N ASP A 157 -41.42 36.52 5.74
CA ASP A 157 -41.35 35.89 4.41
C ASP A 157 -40.73 36.77 3.31
N CYS A 158 -40.60 38.07 3.55
CA CYS A 158 -40.10 39.07 2.61
C CYS A 158 -38.81 39.72 3.13
N GLY A 159 -37.65 39.22 2.69
CA GLY A 159 -36.37 39.93 2.89
C GLY A 159 -35.13 39.07 3.16
N LEU A 160 -35.24 37.74 3.17
CA LEU A 160 -34.07 36.87 3.35
C LEU A 160 -33.18 36.81 2.11
N ASN A 161 -31.88 37.02 2.32
CA ASN A 161 -30.82 36.75 1.36
C ASN A 161 -29.95 35.60 1.90
N PHE A 162 -29.36 34.83 0.99
CA PHE A 162 -28.48 33.72 1.34
C PHE A 162 -27.11 33.96 0.72
N LYS A 163 -26.06 33.62 1.46
CA LYS A 163 -24.69 33.57 0.95
C LYS A 163 -24.09 32.22 1.29
N VAL A 164 -23.63 31.51 0.26
CA VAL A 164 -22.92 30.24 0.43
C VAL A 164 -21.43 30.55 0.62
N SER A 165 -20.81 29.97 1.65
CA SER A 165 -19.39 30.13 1.94
C SER A 165 -18.82 28.88 2.63
N GLY A 166 -17.50 28.83 2.82
CA GLY A 166 -16.86 27.76 3.62
C GLY A 166 -17.06 26.35 3.05
N LEU A 167 -16.92 26.19 1.73
CA LEU A 167 -16.92 24.85 1.13
C LEU A 167 -15.77 24.04 1.72
N GLU A 168 -16.07 22.83 2.16
CA GLU A 168 -15.12 21.88 2.71
C GLU A 168 -15.34 20.51 2.06
N PHE A 169 -14.26 19.89 1.63
CA PHE A 169 -14.28 18.53 1.12
C PHE A 169 -13.92 17.54 2.21
N LYS A 170 -14.61 16.39 2.21
CA LYS A 170 -14.48 15.40 3.28
C LYS A 170 -14.14 14.03 2.72
N TYR A 171 -12.97 13.53 3.09
CA TYR A 171 -12.58 12.15 2.86
C TYR A 171 -13.09 11.21 3.95
N GLN A 172 -13.15 9.93 3.62
CA GLN A 172 -13.46 8.85 4.54
C GLN A 172 -12.31 7.82 4.52
N GLU A 173 -12.18 6.97 5.55
CA GLU A 173 -11.13 5.94 5.60
C GLU A 173 -11.13 5.02 4.36
N LYS A 174 -12.30 4.73 3.79
CA LYS A 174 -12.41 3.96 2.53
C LYS A 174 -11.63 4.57 1.36
N ASN A 175 -11.50 5.90 1.32
CA ASN A 175 -10.76 6.60 0.28
C ASN A 175 -9.25 6.42 0.45
N LYS A 176 -8.78 6.40 1.70
CA LYS A 176 -7.39 6.07 2.03
C LYS A 176 -7.05 4.64 1.62
N TYR A 177 -7.96 3.68 1.85
CA TYR A 177 -7.78 2.31 1.35
C TYR A 177 -7.74 2.27 -0.19
N ALA A 178 -8.68 2.91 -0.88
CA ALA A 178 -8.71 2.94 -2.34
C ALA A 178 -7.47 3.60 -2.96
N PHE A 179 -6.94 4.65 -2.33
CA PHE A 179 -5.69 5.28 -2.76
C PHE A 179 -4.50 4.34 -2.60
N ASN A 180 -4.36 3.69 -1.44
CA ASN A 180 -3.28 2.73 -1.21
C ASN A 180 -3.37 1.53 -2.16
N GLU A 181 -4.58 1.05 -2.43
CA GLU A 181 -4.84 0.00 -3.42
C GLU A 181 -4.38 0.46 -4.81
N ARG A 182 -4.78 1.65 -5.26
CA ARG A 182 -4.33 2.22 -6.55
C ARG A 182 -2.81 2.33 -6.65
N ILE A 183 -2.13 2.78 -5.58
CA ILE A 183 -0.66 2.84 -5.54
C ILE A 183 -0.05 1.44 -5.67
N SER A 184 -0.62 0.44 -4.98
CA SER A 184 -0.20 -0.96 -5.10
C SER A 184 -0.37 -1.49 -6.51
N GLU A 185 -1.53 -1.27 -7.15
CA GLU A 185 -1.78 -1.74 -8.51
C GLU A 185 -0.81 -1.08 -9.53
N ILE A 186 -0.48 0.20 -9.35
CA ILE A 186 0.51 0.91 -10.16
C ILE A 186 1.90 0.30 -9.96
N ASN A 187 2.29 -0.01 -8.72
CA ASN A 187 3.58 -0.62 -8.46
C ASN A 187 3.67 -2.03 -9.05
N ASP A 188 2.62 -2.83 -8.94
CA ASP A 188 2.54 -4.15 -9.58
C ASP A 188 2.70 -4.03 -11.10
N TYR A 189 2.03 -3.05 -11.73
CA TYR A 189 2.20 -2.79 -13.17
C TYR A 189 3.67 -2.46 -13.51
N LEU A 190 4.30 -1.58 -12.73
CA LEU A 190 5.70 -1.19 -12.94
C LEU A 190 6.66 -2.36 -12.70
N ALA A 191 6.38 -3.21 -11.72
CA ALA A 191 7.10 -4.46 -11.49
C ALA A 191 7.00 -5.38 -12.72
N LEU A 192 5.82 -5.52 -13.34
CA LEU A 192 5.65 -6.30 -14.57
C LEU A 192 6.51 -5.74 -15.72
N CYS A 193 6.58 -4.41 -15.87
CA CYS A 193 7.45 -3.77 -16.85
C CYS A 193 8.92 -4.14 -16.64
N GLN A 194 9.41 -4.04 -15.41
CA GLN A 194 10.79 -4.38 -15.07
C GLN A 194 11.09 -5.86 -15.28
N LEU A 195 10.22 -6.72 -14.74
CA LEU A 195 10.32 -8.17 -14.90
C LEU A 195 10.33 -8.58 -16.37
N SER A 196 9.59 -7.89 -17.24
CA SER A 196 9.60 -8.20 -18.68
C SER A 196 10.98 -8.00 -19.31
N VAL A 197 11.71 -6.96 -18.88
CA VAL A 197 13.08 -6.69 -19.31
C VAL A 197 14.03 -7.75 -18.76
N PHE A 198 13.89 -8.09 -17.46
CA PHE A 198 14.66 -9.15 -16.83
C PHE A 198 14.46 -10.50 -17.54
N GLN A 199 13.23 -10.86 -17.89
CA GLN A 199 12.93 -12.10 -18.61
C GLN A 199 13.52 -12.13 -20.02
N LEU A 200 13.53 -11.01 -20.75
CA LEU A 200 14.18 -10.94 -22.05
C LEU A 200 15.68 -11.21 -21.94
N LYS A 201 16.37 -10.56 -20.98
CA LYS A 201 17.79 -10.80 -20.71
C LYS A 201 18.05 -12.27 -20.34
N LYS A 202 17.13 -12.89 -19.60
CA LYS A 202 17.21 -14.32 -19.25
C LYS A 202 17.06 -15.20 -20.49
N ALA A 203 16.05 -14.93 -21.32
CA ALA A 203 15.76 -15.68 -22.54
C ALA A 203 16.93 -15.65 -23.53
N ASP A 204 17.64 -14.53 -23.64
CA ASP A 204 18.80 -14.37 -24.52
C ASP A 204 20.01 -15.22 -24.10
N LYS A 205 20.08 -15.63 -22.83
CA LYS A 205 21.16 -16.47 -22.28
C LYS A 205 20.85 -17.97 -22.33
N ILE A 206 19.68 -18.36 -22.83
CA ILE A 206 19.32 -19.78 -22.95
C ILE A 206 19.88 -20.31 -24.27
N ASP A 207 20.78 -21.29 -24.18
CA ASP A 207 21.26 -22.05 -25.33
C ASP A 207 20.58 -23.42 -25.36
N PRO A 208 19.47 -23.60 -26.09
CA PRO A 208 18.75 -24.86 -26.16
C PRO A 208 19.46 -25.93 -27.01
N GLY A 209 20.59 -25.59 -27.67
CA GLY A 209 21.34 -26.51 -28.52
C GLY A 209 22.27 -27.46 -27.76
N ASP A 210 22.61 -27.14 -26.51
CA ASP A 210 23.50 -27.96 -25.68
C ASP A 210 22.74 -29.11 -24.99
N ALA A 211 23.00 -30.33 -25.47
CA ALA A 211 22.43 -31.56 -24.91
C ALA A 211 22.84 -31.81 -23.45
N THR A 212 24.00 -31.31 -23.02
CA THR A 212 24.51 -31.50 -21.64
C THR A 212 23.78 -30.65 -20.61
N THR A 213 23.06 -29.61 -21.06
CA THR A 213 22.27 -28.70 -20.22
C THR A 213 20.78 -28.79 -20.49
N LEU A 214 20.30 -29.87 -21.12
CA LEU A 214 18.93 -29.99 -21.60
C LEU A 214 17.90 -29.80 -20.46
N LEU A 215 18.05 -30.47 -19.33
CA LEU A 215 17.15 -30.33 -18.18
C LEU A 215 17.18 -28.90 -17.58
N SER A 216 18.37 -28.31 -17.48
CA SER A 216 18.54 -26.92 -17.03
C SER A 216 17.84 -25.93 -17.97
N ASN A 217 17.97 -26.13 -19.28
CA ASN A 217 17.31 -25.31 -20.30
C ASN A 217 15.80 -25.47 -20.25
N TYR A 218 15.29 -26.69 -20.03
CA TYR A 218 13.87 -26.94 -19.83
C TYR A 218 13.32 -26.08 -18.69
N PHE A 219 13.95 -26.07 -17.50
CA PHE A 219 13.47 -25.26 -16.39
C PHE A 219 13.52 -23.75 -16.66
N LYS A 220 14.56 -23.26 -17.35
CA LYS A 220 14.64 -21.85 -17.76
C LYS A 220 13.51 -21.47 -18.72
N ILE A 221 13.17 -22.34 -19.68
CA ILE A 221 12.08 -22.12 -20.64
C ILE A 221 10.72 -22.23 -19.94
N TYR A 222 10.53 -23.22 -19.06
CA TYR A 222 9.32 -23.36 -18.26
C TYR A 222 9.07 -22.13 -17.38
N ASP A 223 10.12 -21.53 -16.82
CA ASP A 223 9.99 -20.29 -16.04
C ASP A 223 9.51 -19.10 -16.90
N LEU A 224 9.90 -19.04 -18.18
CA LEU A 224 9.34 -18.05 -19.14
C LEU A 224 7.84 -18.30 -19.39
N GLU A 225 7.43 -19.57 -19.50
CA GLU A 225 6.02 -19.94 -19.63
C GLU A 225 5.20 -19.53 -18.40
N ARG A 226 5.73 -19.81 -17.20
CA ARG A 226 5.08 -19.43 -15.94
C ARG A 226 4.91 -17.92 -15.85
N TYR A 227 5.98 -17.16 -16.14
CA TYR A 227 5.93 -15.70 -16.16
C TYR A 227 4.83 -15.17 -17.10
N LEU A 228 4.78 -15.62 -18.36
CA LEU A 228 3.76 -15.16 -19.32
C LEU A 228 2.34 -15.51 -18.86
N ALA A 229 2.13 -16.68 -18.23
CA ALA A 229 0.84 -17.07 -17.70
C ALA A 229 0.39 -16.17 -16.54
N ILE A 230 1.30 -15.85 -15.61
CA ILE A 230 1.03 -14.97 -14.47
C ILE A 230 0.73 -13.54 -14.96
N VAL A 231 1.56 -13.00 -15.86
CA VAL A 231 1.36 -11.66 -16.43
C VAL A 231 0.01 -11.57 -17.15
N GLY A 232 -0.33 -12.59 -17.94
CA GLY A 232 -1.61 -12.64 -18.65
C GLY A 232 -2.84 -12.70 -17.74
N LYS A 233 -2.71 -13.20 -16.51
CA LYS A 233 -3.76 -13.16 -15.48
C LYS A 233 -3.86 -11.76 -14.86
N ASN A 234 -2.72 -11.18 -14.47
CA ASN A 234 -2.70 -9.93 -13.72
C ASN A 234 -3.06 -8.71 -14.58
N LEU A 235 -2.67 -8.68 -15.85
CA LEU A 235 -3.04 -7.59 -16.77
C LEU A 235 -4.56 -7.44 -16.95
N LYS A 236 -5.33 -8.52 -16.75
CA LYS A 236 -6.80 -8.46 -16.85
C LYS A 236 -7.46 -7.72 -15.69
N ASN A 237 -6.76 -7.57 -14.57
CA ASN A 237 -7.28 -6.94 -13.36
C ASN A 237 -6.97 -5.44 -13.27
N ILE A 238 -6.23 -4.90 -14.25
CA ILE A 238 -5.79 -3.50 -14.24
C ILE A 238 -6.92 -2.62 -14.76
N THR A 239 -7.47 -1.78 -13.88
CA THR A 239 -8.66 -0.97 -14.16
C THR A 239 -8.36 0.50 -14.43
N PHE A 240 -7.14 0.95 -14.16
CA PHE A 240 -6.75 2.35 -14.25
C PHE A 240 -6.10 2.72 -15.59
N GLU A 241 -6.13 4.01 -15.93
CA GLU A 241 -5.47 4.53 -17.14
C GLU A 241 -3.95 4.41 -17.01
N THR A 242 -3.35 3.61 -17.89
CA THR A 242 -1.90 3.39 -17.92
C THR A 242 -1.25 4.33 -18.95
N PRO A 243 -0.12 4.99 -18.62
CA PRO A 243 0.61 5.81 -19.57
C PRO A 243 1.01 5.03 -20.84
N VAL A 244 0.81 5.65 -22.01
CA VAL A 244 0.99 5.01 -23.32
C VAL A 244 2.40 4.42 -23.50
N GLU A 245 3.42 5.06 -22.93
CA GLU A 245 4.81 4.58 -23.01
C GLU A 245 5.01 3.27 -22.27
N HIS A 246 4.39 3.13 -21.08
CA HIS A 246 4.44 1.91 -20.28
C HIS A 246 3.68 0.76 -20.94
N VAL A 247 2.50 1.03 -21.50
CA VAL A 247 1.74 0.05 -22.29
C VAL A 247 2.59 -0.49 -23.44
N LYS A 248 3.15 0.42 -24.26
CA LYS A 248 3.98 0.03 -25.41
C LYS A 248 5.21 -0.75 -25.01
N LEU A 249 5.89 -0.35 -23.93
CA LEU A 249 7.06 -1.05 -23.42
C LEU A 249 6.70 -2.49 -23.04
N LEU A 250 5.67 -2.67 -22.21
CA LEU A 250 5.27 -3.97 -21.72
C LEU A 250 4.77 -4.88 -22.86
N GLU A 251 3.87 -4.39 -23.71
CA GLU A 251 3.35 -5.15 -24.85
C GLU A 251 4.47 -5.60 -25.81
N ASN A 252 5.40 -4.70 -26.14
CA ASN A 252 6.53 -5.03 -26.99
C ASN A 252 7.43 -6.10 -26.35
N ASN A 253 7.72 -5.97 -25.05
CA ASN A 253 8.54 -6.94 -24.34
C ASN A 253 7.86 -8.30 -24.26
N LEU A 254 6.55 -8.35 -23.98
CA LEU A 254 5.78 -9.59 -23.93
C LEU A 254 5.69 -10.25 -25.31
N ALA A 255 5.49 -9.49 -26.39
CA ALA A 255 5.47 -10.01 -27.75
C ALA A 255 6.84 -10.61 -28.15
N LYS A 256 7.93 -9.90 -27.85
CA LYS A 256 9.31 -10.40 -28.05
C LYS A 256 9.56 -11.65 -27.22
N LEU A 257 9.15 -11.65 -25.96
CA LEU A 257 9.37 -12.77 -25.05
C LEU A 257 8.61 -14.01 -25.50
N ASP A 258 7.36 -13.88 -25.93
CA ASP A 258 6.60 -14.99 -26.48
C ASP A 258 7.22 -15.54 -27.77
N SER A 259 7.72 -14.66 -28.65
CA SER A 259 8.48 -15.07 -29.84
C SER A 259 9.76 -15.84 -29.48
N HIS A 260 10.55 -15.33 -28.53
CA HIS A 260 11.75 -15.98 -28.02
C HIS A 260 11.43 -17.34 -27.41
N ARG A 261 10.42 -17.41 -26.55
CA ARG A 261 9.95 -18.66 -25.94
C ARG A 261 9.56 -19.70 -26.99
N ARG A 262 8.77 -19.32 -28.00
CA ARG A 262 8.38 -20.24 -29.09
C ARG A 262 9.61 -20.78 -29.82
N ARG A 263 10.56 -19.92 -30.18
CA ARG A 263 11.83 -20.33 -30.80
C ARG A 263 12.62 -21.28 -29.91
N LEU A 264 12.77 -20.95 -28.63
CA LEU A 264 13.49 -21.77 -27.64
C LEU A 264 12.84 -23.15 -27.49
N ASN A 265 11.51 -23.23 -27.41
CA ASN A 265 10.76 -24.48 -27.37
C ASN A 265 10.98 -25.35 -28.62
N THR A 266 10.99 -24.74 -29.81
CA THR A 266 11.29 -25.45 -31.06
C THR A 266 12.69 -26.04 -31.05
N LEU A 267 13.71 -25.21 -30.74
CA LEU A 267 15.10 -25.66 -30.70
C LEU A 267 15.32 -26.72 -29.61
N PHE A 268 14.75 -26.52 -28.43
CA PHE A 268 14.80 -27.48 -27.33
C PHE A 268 14.24 -28.84 -27.75
N THR A 269 13.08 -28.85 -28.41
CA THR A 269 12.45 -30.08 -28.90
C THR A 269 13.30 -30.77 -29.98
N GLN A 270 13.94 -30.02 -30.86
CA GLN A 270 14.86 -30.55 -31.88
C GLN A 270 16.10 -31.19 -31.24
N THR A 271 16.73 -30.51 -30.28
CA THR A 271 17.87 -31.05 -29.52
C THR A 271 17.48 -32.31 -28.76
N LEU A 272 16.35 -32.27 -28.04
CA LEU A 272 15.80 -33.41 -27.30
C LEU A 272 15.57 -34.63 -28.20
N ASN A 273 15.00 -34.44 -29.40
CA ASN A 273 14.72 -35.52 -30.33
C ASN A 273 15.97 -36.08 -31.04
N SER A 274 17.08 -35.32 -31.08
CA SER A 274 18.32 -35.71 -31.74
C SER A 274 19.41 -36.19 -30.79
N SER A 275 19.22 -36.03 -29.49
CA SER A 275 20.18 -36.39 -28.45
C SER A 275 19.79 -37.67 -27.73
N VAL A 276 20.77 -38.52 -27.42
CA VAL A 276 20.61 -39.58 -26.42
C VAL A 276 20.93 -38.96 -25.06
N VAL A 277 19.93 -38.82 -24.20
CA VAL A 277 20.08 -38.15 -22.90
C VAL A 277 19.98 -39.19 -21.80
N GLU A 278 21.06 -39.33 -21.04
CA GLU A 278 21.07 -40.13 -19.81
C GLU A 278 20.81 -39.21 -18.62
N PHE A 279 19.75 -39.49 -17.86
CA PHE A 279 19.41 -38.77 -16.64
C PHE A 279 20.12 -39.40 -15.46
N ASP A 280 21.32 -38.91 -15.17
CA ASP A 280 22.04 -39.24 -13.94
C ASP A 280 21.69 -38.28 -12.79
N SER A 281 22.14 -38.62 -11.58
CA SER A 281 21.92 -37.78 -10.39
C SER A 281 22.54 -36.39 -10.53
N LEU A 282 23.63 -36.25 -11.29
CA LEU A 282 24.30 -34.97 -11.52
C LEU A 282 23.43 -34.03 -12.38
N MET A 283 22.82 -34.54 -13.44
CA MET A 283 21.91 -33.77 -14.29
C MET A 283 20.67 -33.33 -13.51
N LEU A 284 20.08 -34.23 -12.71
CA LEU A 284 18.95 -33.90 -11.83
C LEU A 284 19.33 -32.81 -10.81
N ALA A 285 20.50 -32.92 -10.18
CA ALA A 285 21.01 -31.92 -9.24
C ALA A 285 21.26 -30.55 -9.90
N ARG A 286 21.81 -30.54 -11.12
CA ARG A 286 21.94 -29.30 -11.92
C ARG A 286 20.58 -28.70 -12.27
N GLY A 287 19.61 -29.54 -12.60
CA GLY A 287 18.23 -29.12 -12.83
C GLY A 287 17.62 -28.45 -11.61
N ALA A 288 17.71 -29.09 -10.44
CA ALA A 288 17.24 -28.56 -9.17
C ALA A 288 17.96 -27.25 -8.77
N GLY A 289 19.28 -27.19 -8.97
CA GLY A 289 20.07 -25.98 -8.75
C GLY A 289 19.64 -24.81 -9.64
N VAL A 290 19.28 -25.06 -10.90
CA VAL A 290 18.74 -24.03 -11.78
C VAL A 290 17.36 -23.58 -11.32
N LEU A 291 16.48 -24.50 -10.94
CA LEU A 291 15.12 -24.16 -10.49
C LEU A 291 15.12 -23.30 -9.22
N THR A 292 15.97 -23.63 -8.25
CA THR A 292 16.17 -22.84 -7.02
C THR A 292 16.85 -21.51 -7.31
N GLY A 293 17.87 -21.50 -8.18
CA GLY A 293 18.53 -20.28 -8.64
C GLY A 293 17.59 -19.30 -9.36
N LEU A 294 16.61 -19.80 -10.12
CA LEU A 294 15.59 -18.96 -10.76
C LEU A 294 14.72 -18.23 -9.72
N GLN A 295 14.33 -18.90 -8.63
CA GLN A 295 13.56 -18.28 -7.55
C GLN A 295 14.36 -17.19 -6.84
N LEU A 296 15.63 -17.47 -6.53
CA LEU A 296 16.52 -16.48 -5.94
C LEU A 296 16.76 -15.29 -6.86
N ALA A 297 16.87 -15.50 -8.16
CA ALA A 297 17.06 -14.40 -9.10
C ALA A 297 15.88 -13.40 -9.10
N TYR A 298 14.63 -13.85 -8.87
CA TYR A 298 13.51 -12.93 -8.67
C TYR A 298 13.63 -12.11 -7.38
N LEU A 299 14.16 -12.70 -6.31
CA LEU A 299 14.37 -12.01 -5.04
C LEU A 299 15.54 -11.03 -5.11
N GLU A 300 16.62 -11.41 -5.79
CA GLU A 300 17.74 -10.52 -6.06
C GLU A 300 17.31 -9.34 -6.93
N GLU A 301 16.48 -9.58 -7.96
CA GLU A 301 15.93 -8.49 -8.77
C GLU A 301 15.07 -7.57 -7.90
N LEU A 302 14.24 -8.10 -7.00
CA LEU A 302 13.46 -7.31 -6.04
C LEU A 302 14.33 -6.40 -5.16
N GLU A 303 15.47 -6.89 -4.67
CA GLU A 303 16.40 -6.11 -3.83
C GLU A 303 17.02 -4.91 -4.56
N THR A 304 17.12 -4.97 -5.89
CA THR A 304 17.71 -3.88 -6.69
C THR A 304 16.74 -2.74 -7.00
N GLN A 305 15.46 -2.88 -6.68
CA GLN A 305 14.41 -1.98 -7.16
C GLN A 305 13.69 -1.25 -6.02
N SER A 306 13.16 -0.07 -6.32
CA SER A 306 12.38 0.76 -5.38
C SER A 306 11.00 0.19 -5.02
N PHE A 307 10.65 -0.98 -5.54
CA PHE A 307 9.37 -1.68 -5.37
C PHE A 307 9.52 -2.83 -4.37
N PHE A 308 10.22 -2.54 -3.28
CA PHE A 308 10.51 -3.50 -2.24
C PHE A 308 9.18 -3.98 -1.63
N TYR A 309 8.93 -5.30 -1.65
CA TYR A 309 7.71 -5.99 -1.21
C TYR A 309 6.52 -6.10 -2.18
N GLU A 310 6.67 -5.82 -3.48
CA GLU A 310 5.53 -6.07 -4.38
C GLU A 310 5.18 -7.57 -4.45
N PRO A 311 3.89 -7.94 -4.24
CA PRO A 311 3.43 -9.33 -4.25
C PRO A 311 3.88 -10.08 -5.50
N MET A 312 4.02 -9.39 -6.62
CA MET A 312 4.34 -10.05 -7.87
C MET A 312 5.71 -10.72 -7.92
N TYR A 313 6.73 -10.12 -7.31
CA TYR A 313 8.04 -10.77 -7.21
C TYR A 313 7.98 -12.00 -6.31
N GLN A 314 7.18 -11.94 -5.24
CA GLN A 314 7.00 -13.06 -4.31
C GLN A 314 6.24 -14.21 -4.97
N ASP A 315 5.18 -13.93 -5.73
CA ASP A 315 4.42 -14.91 -6.51
C ASP A 315 5.30 -15.60 -7.57
N LEU A 316 6.20 -14.85 -8.21
CA LEU A 316 7.15 -15.43 -9.17
C LEU A 316 8.27 -16.21 -8.49
N ALA A 317 8.78 -15.73 -7.37
CA ALA A 317 9.76 -16.46 -6.57
C ALA A 317 9.16 -17.72 -5.91
N GLY A 318 7.87 -17.71 -5.59
CA GLY A 318 7.10 -18.86 -5.13
C GLY A 318 6.80 -19.82 -6.27
N PHE A 319 7.79 -20.59 -6.71
CA PHE A 319 7.66 -21.47 -7.87
C PHE A 319 6.58 -22.55 -7.68
N PHE A 320 6.42 -23.04 -6.44
CA PHE A 320 5.39 -24.03 -6.08
C PHE A 320 4.46 -23.49 -5.00
N THR A 321 3.29 -23.00 -5.43
CA THR A 321 2.27 -22.44 -4.53
C THR A 321 1.40 -23.51 -3.88
N ASP A 322 1.24 -24.65 -4.54
CA ASP A 322 0.37 -25.75 -4.13
C ASP A 322 0.75 -27.07 -4.84
N ASP A 323 0.18 -28.19 -4.40
CA ASP A 323 0.47 -29.52 -4.94
C ASP A 323 0.21 -29.64 -6.46
N SER A 324 -0.70 -28.83 -7.01
CA SER A 324 -1.00 -28.85 -8.44
C SER A 324 0.16 -28.33 -9.27
N SER A 325 0.89 -27.33 -8.76
CA SER A 325 2.07 -26.76 -9.44
C SER A 325 3.21 -27.78 -9.58
N VAL A 326 3.46 -28.58 -8.54
CA VAL A 326 4.43 -29.68 -8.58
C VAL A 326 3.97 -30.74 -9.56
N LYS A 327 2.70 -31.14 -9.50
CA LYS A 327 2.12 -32.14 -10.41
C LYS A 327 2.23 -31.73 -11.88
N VAL A 328 1.92 -30.49 -12.22
CA VAL A 328 2.06 -29.96 -13.59
C VAL A 328 3.50 -30.03 -14.07
N LEU A 329 4.47 -29.72 -13.20
CA LEU A 329 5.89 -29.85 -13.55
C LEU A 329 6.26 -31.32 -13.82
N SER A 330 5.85 -32.23 -12.94
CA SER A 330 6.06 -33.67 -13.06
C SER A 330 5.47 -34.23 -14.36
N GLU A 331 4.23 -33.86 -14.68
CA GLU A 331 3.55 -34.28 -15.91
C GLU A 331 4.32 -33.80 -17.15
N LYS A 332 4.73 -32.52 -17.18
CA LYS A 332 5.51 -32.00 -18.31
C LYS A 332 6.89 -32.67 -18.42
N LEU A 333 7.58 -32.89 -17.30
CA LEU A 333 8.87 -33.61 -17.31
C LEU A 333 8.72 -35.01 -17.92
N ASN A 334 7.67 -35.75 -17.52
CA ASN A 334 7.38 -37.07 -18.07
C ASN A 334 6.99 -37.04 -19.56
N VAL A 335 6.31 -35.98 -20.02
CA VAL A 335 5.93 -35.81 -21.43
C VAL A 335 7.13 -35.50 -22.32
N TYR A 336 8.04 -34.64 -21.87
CA TYR A 336 9.22 -34.26 -22.66
C TYR A 336 10.28 -35.36 -22.63
N PHE A 337 10.59 -35.91 -21.47
CA PHE A 337 11.69 -36.85 -21.30
C PHE A 337 11.24 -38.31 -21.32
N LYS A 338 10.22 -38.64 -22.13
CA LYS A 338 9.73 -40.02 -22.32
C LYS A 338 10.90 -40.98 -22.45
N PHE A 339 11.07 -41.85 -21.45
CA PHE A 339 12.23 -42.72 -21.36
C PHE A 339 12.25 -43.64 -22.59
N SER A 340 13.21 -43.39 -23.48
CA SER A 340 13.39 -44.14 -24.74
C SER A 340 14.45 -45.23 -24.59
N GLY A 341 14.95 -45.46 -23.38
CA GLY A 341 15.89 -46.53 -23.08
C GLY A 341 15.21 -47.89 -23.09
N PRO A 342 15.92 -48.98 -23.46
CA PRO A 342 15.48 -50.35 -23.21
C PRO A 342 15.53 -50.62 -21.70
N MET A 343 14.62 -50.02 -20.94
CA MET A 343 14.44 -50.33 -19.53
C MET A 343 13.50 -51.51 -19.42
N GLU A 344 14.01 -52.60 -18.83
CA GLU A 344 13.24 -53.77 -18.41
C GLU A 344 12.14 -53.42 -17.37
N ASN A 345 12.00 -52.15 -16.98
CA ASN A 345 10.92 -51.66 -16.11
C ASN A 345 10.37 -50.29 -16.58
N PRO A 346 9.19 -50.25 -17.22
CA PRO A 346 8.44 -49.04 -17.55
C PRO A 346 7.97 -48.20 -16.33
N SER A 347 8.37 -48.58 -15.12
CA SER A 347 7.90 -48.05 -13.83
C SER A 347 8.83 -47.00 -13.20
N GLN A 348 10.02 -46.73 -13.74
CA GLN A 348 10.93 -45.73 -13.18
C GLN A 348 10.69 -44.34 -13.79
N SER A 349 9.72 -43.60 -13.25
CA SER A 349 9.53 -42.17 -13.57
C SER A 349 10.68 -41.32 -13.02
N LEU A 350 11.10 -40.28 -13.76
CA LEU A 350 12.08 -39.29 -13.27
C LEU A 350 11.57 -38.44 -12.10
N ASP A 351 10.27 -38.51 -11.83
CA ASP A 351 9.56 -37.64 -10.91
C ASP A 351 10.08 -37.74 -9.47
N GLU A 352 10.06 -38.93 -8.87
CA GLU A 352 10.43 -39.12 -7.47
C GLU A 352 11.93 -38.88 -7.21
N PRO A 353 12.88 -39.40 -8.02
CA PRO A 353 14.30 -39.05 -7.88
C PRO A 353 14.56 -37.54 -8.00
N PHE A 354 13.89 -36.86 -8.93
CA PHE A 354 14.05 -35.42 -9.09
C PHE A 354 13.49 -34.64 -7.89
N LYS A 355 12.29 -35.01 -7.41
CA LYS A 355 11.66 -34.39 -6.23
C LYS A 355 12.54 -34.51 -4.98
N ASN A 356 13.14 -35.68 -4.75
CA ASN A 356 14.05 -35.89 -3.62
C ASN A 356 15.28 -34.96 -3.70
N ILE A 357 15.95 -34.93 -4.85
CA ILE A 357 17.11 -34.05 -5.08
C ILE A 357 16.72 -32.58 -4.98
N LEU A 358 15.53 -32.22 -5.47
CA LEU A 358 15.02 -30.86 -5.41
C LEU A 358 14.74 -30.42 -3.96
N LEU A 359 14.11 -31.28 -3.15
CA LEU A 359 13.90 -31.05 -1.72
C LEU A 359 15.23 -30.83 -0.99
N GLU A 360 16.21 -31.70 -1.20
CA GLU A 360 17.55 -31.57 -0.61
C GLU A 360 18.22 -30.26 -1.03
N THR A 361 18.10 -29.89 -2.31
CA THR A 361 18.65 -28.64 -2.86
C THR A 361 18.01 -27.41 -2.21
N TYR A 362 16.68 -27.40 -2.04
CA TYR A 362 15.99 -26.31 -1.33
C TYR A 362 16.49 -26.15 0.11
N ILE A 363 16.58 -27.27 0.85
CA ILE A 363 17.01 -27.25 2.25
C ILE A 363 18.45 -26.75 2.36
N TYR A 364 19.35 -27.25 1.50
CA TYR A 364 20.75 -26.83 1.48
C TYR A 364 20.91 -25.33 1.21
N ILE A 365 20.21 -24.80 0.22
CA ILE A 365 20.28 -23.36 -0.12
C ILE A 365 19.62 -22.53 0.97
N ALA A 366 18.48 -22.95 1.52
CA ALA A 366 17.82 -22.26 2.61
C ALA A 366 18.71 -22.18 3.85
N ASP A 367 19.43 -23.25 4.19
CA ASP A 367 20.40 -23.24 5.29
C ASP A 367 21.52 -22.22 5.06
N SER A 368 22.03 -22.11 3.82
CA SER A 368 23.00 -21.08 3.46
C SER A 368 22.44 -19.66 3.64
N LEU A 369 21.18 -19.43 3.27
CA LEU A 369 20.52 -18.12 3.41
C LEU A 369 20.26 -17.77 4.89
N ILE A 370 19.86 -18.75 5.71
CA ILE A 370 19.68 -18.57 7.17
C ILE A 370 21.00 -18.14 7.81
N LEU A 371 22.13 -18.77 7.43
CA LEU A 371 23.46 -18.40 7.92
C LEU A 371 23.89 -16.98 7.51
N GLN A 372 23.35 -16.47 6.40
CA GLN A 372 23.59 -15.12 5.90
C GLN A 372 22.55 -14.10 6.41
N GLU A 373 21.65 -14.50 7.31
CA GLU A 373 20.50 -13.69 7.76
C GLU A 373 19.55 -13.25 6.64
N LYS A 374 19.60 -13.91 5.47
CA LYS A 374 18.70 -13.67 4.33
C LYS A 374 17.39 -14.44 4.49
N TYR A 375 16.69 -14.18 5.59
CA TYR A 375 15.57 -15.01 6.03
C TYR A 375 14.36 -15.00 5.08
N HIS A 376 14.08 -13.89 4.38
CA HIS A 376 12.99 -13.84 3.41
C HIS A 376 13.19 -14.84 2.25
N GLY A 377 14.41 -14.90 1.70
CA GLY A 377 14.73 -15.90 0.67
C GLY A 377 14.66 -17.33 1.18
N ALA A 378 15.12 -17.57 2.42
CA ALA A 378 15.00 -18.87 3.06
C ALA A 378 13.54 -19.31 3.20
N VAL A 379 12.64 -18.42 3.66
CA VAL A 379 11.20 -18.73 3.80
C VAL A 379 10.58 -19.15 2.47
N ILE A 380 10.85 -18.41 1.39
CA ILE A 380 10.28 -18.69 0.07
C ILE A 380 10.73 -20.06 -0.44
N LEU A 381 12.03 -20.35 -0.36
CA LEU A 381 12.55 -21.67 -0.75
C LEU A 381 11.99 -22.80 0.12
N LEU A 382 11.83 -22.58 1.42
CA LEU A 382 11.29 -23.59 2.33
C LEU A 382 9.79 -23.83 2.16
N GLN A 383 9.02 -22.82 1.73
CA GLN A 383 7.62 -23.01 1.34
C GLN A 383 7.52 -23.87 0.08
N SER A 384 8.35 -23.59 -0.93
CA SER A 384 8.49 -24.47 -2.11
C SER A 384 8.93 -25.89 -1.70
N ALA A 385 9.86 -26.02 -0.76
CA ALA A 385 10.32 -27.29 -0.22
C ALA A 385 9.19 -28.06 0.48
N GLN A 386 8.32 -27.38 1.24
CA GLN A 386 7.17 -27.98 1.91
C GLN A 386 6.19 -28.55 0.90
N THR A 387 5.86 -27.81 -0.16
CA THR A 387 4.97 -28.30 -1.23
C THR A 387 5.58 -29.50 -1.96
N VAL A 388 6.88 -29.49 -2.24
CA VAL A 388 7.57 -30.66 -2.82
C VAL A 388 7.54 -31.85 -1.86
N CYS A 389 7.84 -31.63 -0.58
CA CYS A 389 7.82 -32.63 0.47
C CYS A 389 6.46 -33.35 0.56
N ASN A 390 5.37 -32.59 0.60
CA ASN A 390 4.00 -33.13 0.65
C ASN A 390 3.64 -33.98 -0.58
N SER A 391 4.32 -33.75 -1.71
CA SER A 391 4.11 -34.51 -2.95
C SER A 391 4.89 -35.84 -3.03
N ILE A 392 5.76 -36.12 -2.05
CA ILE A 392 6.58 -37.33 -1.96
C ILE A 392 5.94 -38.26 -0.92
N SER A 393 5.45 -39.43 -1.33
CA SER A 393 4.80 -40.38 -0.42
C SER A 393 5.78 -41.21 0.42
N SER A 394 7.06 -41.24 0.04
CA SER A 394 8.08 -42.13 0.62
C SER A 394 8.90 -41.49 1.75
N ILE A 395 8.79 -40.17 1.96
CA ILE A 395 9.63 -39.42 2.91
C ILE A 395 8.73 -38.56 3.80
N ASP A 396 8.86 -38.72 5.12
CA ASP A 396 8.34 -37.77 6.09
C ASP A 396 9.40 -36.67 6.34
N CYS A 397 9.28 -35.58 5.61
CA CYS A 397 10.16 -34.40 5.70
C CYS A 397 9.47 -33.20 6.36
N GLU A 398 8.24 -33.36 6.84
CA GLU A 398 7.41 -32.25 7.35
C GLU A 398 8.08 -31.56 8.53
N LEU A 399 8.55 -32.35 9.51
CA LEU A 399 9.21 -31.81 10.72
C LEU A 399 10.52 -31.07 10.40
N LEU A 400 11.30 -31.57 9.43
CA LEU A 400 12.55 -30.94 9.02
C LEU A 400 12.28 -29.56 8.40
N VAL A 401 11.38 -29.50 7.42
CA VAL A 401 11.00 -28.24 6.75
C VAL A 401 10.35 -27.28 7.75
N PHE A 402 9.47 -27.77 8.63
CA PHE A 402 8.83 -26.97 9.67
C PHE A 402 9.85 -26.30 10.61
N ASN A 403 10.87 -27.04 11.06
CA ASN A 403 11.90 -26.49 11.93
C ASN A 403 12.69 -25.37 11.23
N LYS A 404 13.03 -25.55 9.96
CA LYS A 404 13.73 -24.52 9.17
C LYS A 404 12.87 -23.29 8.89
N LEU A 405 11.57 -23.50 8.61
CA LEU A 405 10.60 -22.40 8.48
C LEU A 405 10.47 -21.63 9.79
N SER A 406 10.43 -22.32 10.93
CA SER A 406 10.38 -21.70 12.26
C SER A 406 11.60 -20.82 12.50
N VAL A 407 12.81 -21.32 12.24
CA VAL A 407 14.04 -20.53 12.37
C VAL A 407 14.05 -19.32 11.45
N SER A 408 13.65 -19.48 10.18
CA SER A 408 13.66 -18.39 9.20
C SER A 408 12.63 -17.31 9.55
N LYS A 409 11.40 -17.70 9.91
CA LYS A 409 10.35 -16.77 10.33
C LYS A 409 10.70 -16.07 11.64
N TRP A 410 11.30 -16.78 12.58
CA TRP A 410 11.85 -16.17 13.79
C TRP A 410 12.91 -15.13 13.46
N GLY A 411 13.82 -15.39 12.51
CA GLY A 411 14.83 -14.44 12.07
C GLY A 411 14.25 -13.14 11.50
N ILE A 412 13.19 -13.21 10.67
CA ILE A 412 12.47 -12.02 10.16
C ILE A 412 11.84 -11.24 11.32
N TYR A 413 11.16 -11.95 12.22
CA TYR A 413 10.53 -11.37 13.38
C TYR A 413 11.54 -10.65 14.29
N ASP A 414 12.66 -11.30 14.60
CA ASP A 414 13.73 -10.75 15.42
C ASP A 414 14.37 -9.51 14.77
N ALA A 415 14.55 -9.52 13.44
CA ALA A 415 15.01 -8.35 12.71
C ALA A 415 14.11 -7.12 12.90
N TYR A 416 12.78 -7.29 12.87
CA TYR A 416 11.85 -6.19 13.16
C TYR A 416 12.00 -5.65 14.58
N ILE A 417 12.15 -6.54 15.57
CA ILE A 417 12.35 -6.17 16.97
C ILE A 417 13.67 -5.38 17.14
N ARG A 418 14.77 -5.83 16.53
CA ARG A 418 16.07 -5.14 16.62
C ARG A 418 16.05 -3.74 16.00
N VAL A 419 15.36 -3.58 14.86
CA VAL A 419 15.17 -2.25 14.24
C VAL A 419 14.32 -1.35 15.13
N ALA A 420 13.23 -1.87 15.71
CA ALA A 420 12.41 -1.12 16.64
C ALA A 420 13.20 -0.66 17.88
N GLN A 421 13.97 -1.56 18.49
CA GLN A 421 14.83 -1.25 19.64
C GLN A 421 15.85 -0.15 19.29
N SER A 422 16.52 -0.27 18.14
CA SER A 422 17.48 0.74 17.66
C SER A 422 16.80 2.11 17.44
N ALA A 423 15.59 2.12 16.86
CA ALA A 423 14.80 3.34 16.67
C ALA A 423 14.37 3.96 18.01
N MET A 424 13.98 3.13 18.99
CA MET A 424 13.63 3.56 20.35
C MET A 424 14.83 4.19 21.07
N GLU A 425 16.01 3.59 20.95
CA GLU A 425 17.27 4.12 21.52
C GLU A 425 17.67 5.46 20.89
N ALA A 426 17.45 5.60 19.58
CA ALA A 426 17.66 6.86 18.87
C ALA A 426 16.58 7.93 19.15
N GLY A 427 15.54 7.61 19.92
CA GLY A 427 14.42 8.51 20.21
C GLY A 427 13.42 8.67 19.07
N ASN A 428 13.54 7.89 18.00
CA ASN A 428 12.59 7.88 16.88
C ASN A 428 11.43 6.92 17.19
N LEU A 429 10.50 7.40 18.02
CA LEU A 429 9.40 6.57 18.53
C LEU A 429 8.40 6.17 17.43
N ASP A 430 8.20 6.98 16.40
CA ASP A 430 7.30 6.65 15.28
C ASP A 430 7.84 5.48 14.46
N MET A 431 9.14 5.49 14.14
CA MET A 431 9.79 4.35 13.48
C MET A 431 9.74 3.11 14.38
N CYS A 432 9.99 3.25 15.68
CA CYS A 432 9.84 2.16 16.64
C CYS A 432 8.42 1.56 16.60
N SER A 433 7.40 2.41 16.70
CA SER A 433 5.98 2.00 16.65
C SER A 433 5.65 1.24 15.36
N ASN A 434 6.11 1.74 14.23
CA ASN A 434 5.91 1.09 12.93
C ASN A 434 6.51 -0.33 12.90
N TYR A 435 7.77 -0.49 13.33
CA TYR A 435 8.43 -1.81 13.32
C TYR A 435 7.86 -2.79 14.37
N LEU A 436 7.42 -2.32 15.54
CA LEU A 436 6.72 -3.18 16.50
C LEU A 436 5.34 -3.63 16.00
N ASN A 437 4.63 -2.77 15.27
CA ASN A 437 3.38 -3.13 14.61
C ASN A 437 3.61 -4.17 13.50
N LEU A 438 4.69 -4.04 12.71
CA LEU A 438 5.10 -5.06 11.73
C LEU A 438 5.43 -6.39 12.43
N ALA A 439 6.21 -6.37 13.50
CA ALA A 439 6.56 -7.56 14.29
C ALA A 439 5.31 -8.26 14.85
N SER A 440 4.38 -7.49 15.44
CA SER A 440 3.13 -8.00 16.02
C SER A 440 2.23 -8.67 14.97
N ARG A 441 2.05 -8.01 13.81
CA ARG A 441 1.27 -8.56 12.69
C ARG A 441 1.94 -9.82 12.14
N PHE A 442 3.25 -9.78 11.92
CA PHE A 442 4.00 -10.90 11.37
C PHE A 442 3.94 -12.13 12.29
N GLN A 443 4.13 -11.93 13.59
CA GLN A 443 3.93 -12.97 14.60
C GLN A 443 2.50 -13.53 14.57
N SER A 444 1.49 -12.66 14.54
CA SER A 444 0.08 -13.06 14.52
C SER A 444 -0.28 -13.91 13.30
N SER A 445 0.28 -13.60 12.13
CA SER A 445 0.11 -14.39 10.91
C SER A 445 0.94 -15.69 10.89
N ASN A 446 1.88 -15.87 11.82
CA ASN A 446 2.82 -17.00 11.85
C ASN A 446 2.89 -17.70 13.23
N LYS A 447 1.81 -17.69 14.01
CA LYS A 447 1.75 -18.25 15.38
C LYS A 447 2.18 -19.73 15.49
N SER A 448 1.99 -20.52 14.43
CA SER A 448 2.46 -21.91 14.41
C SER A 448 3.99 -22.04 14.37
N PHE A 449 4.69 -21.00 13.91
CA PHE A 449 6.16 -20.97 13.76
C PHE A 449 6.84 -20.09 14.82
N ILE A 450 6.11 -19.12 15.38
CA ILE A 450 6.61 -18.16 16.37
C ILE A 450 5.73 -18.26 17.62
N THR A 451 6.15 -19.07 18.58
CA THR A 451 5.36 -19.42 19.77
C THR A 451 5.54 -18.46 20.95
N THR A 452 6.55 -17.59 20.92
CA THR A 452 6.86 -16.68 22.03
C THR A 452 6.17 -15.33 21.85
N ASP A 453 4.96 -15.20 22.36
CA ASP A 453 4.18 -13.94 22.36
C ASP A 453 4.80 -12.79 23.20
N GLY A 454 5.79 -13.11 24.06
CA GLY A 454 6.30 -12.18 25.07
C GLY A 454 7.17 -11.02 24.57
N PHE A 455 7.96 -11.19 23.50
CA PHE A 455 9.00 -10.18 23.15
C PHE A 455 8.40 -8.89 22.58
N THR A 456 7.49 -8.99 21.60
CA THR A 456 6.81 -7.81 21.03
C THR A 456 6.05 -7.05 22.12
N PHE A 457 5.39 -7.78 23.02
CA PHE A 457 4.64 -7.20 24.13
C PHE A 457 5.54 -6.37 25.05
N VAL A 458 6.70 -6.91 25.44
CA VAL A 458 7.66 -6.21 26.30
C VAL A 458 8.17 -4.93 25.64
N GLU A 459 8.47 -4.95 24.34
CA GLU A 459 8.92 -3.75 23.64
C GLU A 459 7.80 -2.73 23.42
N LEU A 460 6.57 -3.17 23.17
CA LEU A 460 5.40 -2.28 23.11
C LEU A 460 5.12 -1.62 24.46
N GLU A 461 5.27 -2.35 25.58
CA GLU A 461 5.14 -1.78 26.92
C GLU A 461 6.20 -0.70 27.18
N LYS A 462 7.47 -0.95 26.80
CA LYS A 462 8.55 0.05 26.89
C LYS A 462 8.25 1.28 26.03
N LEU A 463 7.76 1.09 24.80
CA LEU A 463 7.35 2.18 23.91
C LEU A 463 6.23 3.01 24.52
N ALA A 464 5.19 2.37 25.04
CA ALA A 464 4.07 3.04 25.70
C ALA A 464 4.55 3.89 26.90
N TRP A 465 5.49 3.36 27.68
CA TRP A 465 6.10 4.10 28.78
C TRP A 465 6.93 5.30 28.31
N LYS A 466 7.68 5.16 27.21
CA LYS A 466 8.44 6.27 26.60
C LYS A 466 7.52 7.40 26.13
N TYR A 467 6.43 7.07 25.44
CA TYR A 467 5.41 8.06 25.07
C TYR A 467 4.81 8.73 26.30
N PHE A 468 4.45 7.96 27.33
CA PHE A 468 3.89 8.52 28.57
C PHE A 468 4.86 9.50 29.26
N GLN A 469 6.15 9.14 29.33
CA GLN A 469 7.17 10.01 29.91
C GLN A 469 7.40 11.29 29.08
N GLN A 470 7.45 11.20 27.75
CA GLN A 470 7.51 12.37 26.88
C GLN A 470 6.28 13.26 27.07
N GLY A 471 5.09 12.67 27.20
CA GLY A 471 3.86 13.39 27.52
C GLY A 471 3.97 14.17 28.83
N ILE A 472 4.53 13.57 29.89
CA ILE A 472 4.79 14.25 31.17
C ILE A 472 5.74 15.43 31.01
N ASP A 473 6.82 15.26 30.24
CA ASP A 473 7.85 16.30 30.09
C ASP A 473 7.35 17.48 29.23
N ARG A 474 6.50 17.20 28.22
CA ARG A 474 5.79 18.23 27.43
C ARG A 474 4.72 18.96 28.25
N ASP A 475 3.95 18.23 29.06
CA ASP A 475 2.94 18.76 30.00
C ASP A 475 3.59 19.75 30.98
N LYS A 476 4.77 19.39 31.54
CA LYS A 476 5.55 20.28 32.42
C LYS A 476 6.15 21.50 31.71
N SER A 477 6.30 21.44 30.39
CA SER A 477 6.86 22.52 29.57
C SER A 477 5.77 23.38 28.93
N ASP A 478 4.52 23.23 29.37
CA ASP A 478 3.32 23.90 28.83
C ASP A 478 3.08 23.64 27.33
N GLN A 479 3.66 22.55 26.79
CA GLN A 479 3.44 22.08 25.41
C GLN A 479 2.27 21.09 25.40
N TYR A 480 1.06 21.59 25.68
CA TYR A 480 -0.11 20.75 25.95
C TYR A 480 -0.57 19.90 24.76
N GLU A 481 -0.46 20.40 23.54
CA GLU A 481 -0.83 19.63 22.34
C GLU A 481 0.11 18.43 22.13
N ASP A 482 1.43 18.66 22.19
CA ASP A 482 2.43 17.58 22.14
C ASP A 482 2.23 16.57 23.27
N ALA A 483 1.91 17.06 24.48
CA ALA A 483 1.62 16.21 25.62
C ALA A 483 0.39 15.32 25.37
N LEU A 484 -0.68 15.89 24.83
CA LEU A 484 -1.91 15.18 24.49
C LEU A 484 -1.65 14.10 23.43
N THR A 485 -0.90 14.41 22.38
CA THR A 485 -0.51 13.44 21.35
C THR A 485 0.26 12.27 21.95
N ASN A 486 1.29 12.55 22.76
CA ASN A 486 2.09 11.52 23.41
C ASN A 486 1.28 10.65 24.38
N TYR A 487 0.40 11.24 25.20
CA TYR A 487 -0.47 10.47 26.09
C TYR A 487 -1.46 9.59 25.29
N THR A 488 -1.97 10.07 24.16
CA THR A 488 -2.87 9.30 23.30
C THR A 488 -2.13 8.11 22.68
N GLN A 489 -0.94 8.31 22.13
CA GLN A 489 -0.09 7.23 21.61
C GLN A 489 0.27 6.20 22.69
N ALA A 490 0.57 6.64 23.91
CA ALA A 490 0.80 5.74 25.04
C ALA A 490 -0.43 4.87 25.34
N LEU A 491 -1.63 5.47 25.41
CA LEU A 491 -2.88 4.76 25.66
C LEU A 491 -3.21 3.76 24.54
N GLU A 492 -3.06 4.17 23.29
CA GLU A 492 -3.26 3.28 22.13
C GLU A 492 -2.30 2.09 22.15
N THR A 493 -1.03 2.33 22.49
CA THR A 493 -0.03 1.27 22.62
C THR A 493 -0.38 0.30 23.76
N TYR A 494 -0.82 0.80 24.92
CA TYR A 494 -1.30 -0.04 26.04
C TYR A 494 -2.54 -0.87 25.68
N LYS A 495 -3.45 -0.31 24.88
CA LYS A 495 -4.61 -1.05 24.37
C LYS A 495 -4.23 -2.20 23.44
N ILE A 496 -3.23 -2.01 22.56
CA ILE A 496 -2.72 -3.07 21.67
C ILE A 496 -2.24 -4.27 22.48
N ILE A 497 -1.55 -4.03 23.60
CA ILE A 497 -1.06 -5.09 24.48
C ILE A 497 -2.10 -5.59 25.50
N GLY A 498 -3.27 -4.97 25.59
CA GLY A 498 -4.34 -5.39 26.51
C GLY A 498 -4.06 -5.13 27.99
N ILE A 499 -3.15 -4.20 28.33
CA ILE A 499 -2.89 -3.79 29.73
C ILE A 499 -3.81 -2.62 30.09
N MET A 500 -4.91 -2.89 30.81
CA MET A 500 -5.84 -1.84 31.25
C MET A 500 -5.39 -1.09 32.52
N LYS A 501 -4.32 -1.54 33.19
CA LYS A 501 -3.87 -0.98 34.49
C LYS A 501 -3.53 0.52 34.40
N TYR A 502 -3.08 0.99 33.24
CA TYR A 502 -2.66 2.38 33.04
C TYR A 502 -3.74 3.25 32.38
N ASP A 503 -4.83 2.65 31.89
CA ASP A 503 -5.87 3.34 31.12
C ASP A 503 -6.48 4.51 31.89
N GLU A 504 -6.82 4.31 33.17
CA GLU A 504 -7.43 5.35 34.00
C GLU A 504 -6.45 6.50 34.24
N ILE A 505 -5.18 6.20 34.50
CA ILE A 505 -4.13 7.20 34.78
C ILE A 505 -3.88 8.04 33.53
N ILE A 506 -3.70 7.40 32.37
CA ILE A 506 -3.42 8.07 31.11
C ILE A 506 -4.65 8.85 30.65
N SER A 507 -5.86 8.26 30.73
CA SER A 507 -7.11 8.94 30.37
C SER A 507 -7.37 10.18 31.25
N LYS A 508 -7.02 10.12 32.54
CA LYS A 508 -7.09 11.29 33.43
C LYS A 508 -6.09 12.37 33.01
N LYS A 509 -4.88 11.99 32.61
CA LYS A 509 -3.88 12.93 32.06
C LYS A 509 -4.37 13.58 30.76
N ILE A 510 -4.88 12.80 29.82
CA ILE A 510 -5.52 13.26 28.58
C ILE A 510 -6.64 14.27 28.89
N SER A 511 -7.57 13.93 29.79
CA SER A 511 -8.69 14.81 30.16
C SER A 511 -8.22 16.12 30.81
N ASN A 512 -7.18 16.08 31.65
CA ASN A 512 -6.64 17.28 32.27
C ASN A 512 -5.98 18.21 31.26
N VAL A 513 -5.14 17.67 30.38
CA VAL A 513 -4.48 18.45 29.32
C VAL A 513 -5.50 19.02 28.33
N ALA A 514 -6.50 18.25 27.92
CA ALA A 514 -7.58 18.74 27.05
C ALA A 514 -8.38 19.90 27.68
N LYS A 515 -8.58 19.88 29.01
CA LYS A 515 -9.19 21.01 29.74
C LYS A 515 -8.30 22.25 29.76
N LEU A 516 -6.97 22.10 29.75
CA LEU A 516 -6.03 23.22 29.70
C LEU A 516 -6.01 23.86 28.31
N ILE A 517 -6.04 23.04 27.25
CA ILE A 517 -6.14 23.53 25.86
C ILE A 517 -7.43 24.35 25.67
N THR A 518 -8.57 23.84 26.15
CA THR A 518 -9.87 24.54 26.05
C THR A 518 -9.98 25.78 26.96
N LYS A 519 -9.22 25.82 28.07
CA LYS A 519 -9.11 26.98 28.99
C LYS A 519 -8.04 27.99 28.61
N SER A 520 -7.35 27.79 27.49
CA SER A 520 -6.43 28.78 26.95
C SER A 520 -7.04 29.68 25.85
N PRO A 521 -8.27 30.24 25.98
CA PRO A 521 -8.71 31.27 25.06
C PRO A 521 -8.08 32.63 25.46
N GLU A 522 -7.46 33.28 24.47
CA GLU A 522 -7.48 34.75 24.34
C GLU A 522 -6.63 35.64 25.27
N THR A 523 -5.50 35.21 25.84
CA THR A 523 -4.54 36.18 26.44
C THR A 523 -3.44 36.67 25.48
N GLY A 524 -3.47 36.25 24.21
CA GLY A 524 -2.54 36.66 23.15
C GLY A 524 -2.80 38.04 22.50
N GLY A 525 -3.76 38.82 22.99
CA GLY A 525 -3.98 40.23 22.61
C GLY A 525 -3.08 41.23 23.35
N GLY A 526 -1.86 40.81 23.73
CA GLY A 526 -0.89 41.64 24.45
C GLY A 526 -0.13 42.56 23.51
N ALA A 527 -0.45 43.85 23.57
CA ALA A 527 0.16 44.94 22.82
C ALA A 527 1.71 44.93 22.86
N PHE A 528 2.34 44.73 21.70
CA PHE A 528 3.62 45.36 21.41
C PHE A 528 3.37 46.86 21.21
N LYS A 529 3.83 47.67 22.16
CA LYS A 529 4.17 49.08 21.93
C LYS A 529 5.64 49.19 21.55
#